data_AF-A0AAW1B2L9-F1
#
_entry.id   AF-A0AAW1B2L9-F1
#
_cell.length_a   1.000
_cell.length_b   1.000
_cell.length_c   1.000
_cell.angle_alpha   90.00
_cell.angle_beta   90.00
_cell.angle_gamma   90.00
#
_symmetry.space_group_name_H-M   'P 1'
#
loop_
_entity.id
_entity.type
_entity.pdbx_description
1 polymer ?
#
loop_
_entity_poly.entity_id
_entity_poly.type
_entity_poly.pdbx_seq_one_letter_code
_entity_poly.pdbx_strand_id
1 'polypeptide(L)'
;MEDSRTSLGKAPCLTVLHSEWAKLALFDFLLQVHDRLDRYCCGFQPDFSEPCVQELLHEKCRNPAELFLVHILVRRSKPSHLVFIDNAGRPFHPEAKLNFRLLQGIDGFPRTAITILQSGCLQNLLLQSLHVDKEFWGSQGGYEGLKHWLNTIDRRGQALLQYIKEHNLTITEDSLD
;
A
#
# COMPACT_ATOMS: atom_id res chain seq x y z
N MET A 1 8.55 31.60 -40.32
CA MET A 1 8.94 30.26 -40.78
C MET A 1 8.94 29.39 -39.55
N GLU A 2 7.85 28.64 -39.41
CA GLU A 2 7.37 28.03 -38.18
C GLU A 2 7.70 26.54 -38.28
N ASP A 3 8.69 26.06 -37.51
CA ASP A 3 9.05 24.63 -37.50
C ASP A 3 8.15 23.92 -36.47
N SER A 4 6.89 23.71 -36.87
CA SER A 4 5.97 22.80 -36.18
C SER A 4 6.39 21.37 -36.47
N ARG A 5 7.37 20.87 -35.72
CA ARG A 5 7.56 19.42 -35.56
C ARG A 5 6.57 18.93 -34.52
N THR A 6 5.40 18.55 -35.00
CA THR A 6 4.46 17.67 -34.29
C THR A 6 5.20 16.43 -33.82
N SER A 7 5.56 16.39 -32.53
CA SER A 7 5.86 15.13 -31.87
C SER A 7 4.57 14.30 -31.92
N LEU A 8 4.63 13.12 -32.53
CA LEU A 8 3.53 12.15 -32.51
C LEU A 8 3.00 12.06 -31.08
N GLY A 9 1.67 12.20 -30.92
CA GLY A 9 0.95 12.30 -29.66
C GLY A 9 1.14 11.11 -28.71
N LYS A 10 2.35 10.93 -28.20
CA LYS A 10 2.63 10.21 -26.97
C LYS A 10 2.25 11.16 -25.85
N ALA A 11 1.32 10.72 -25.01
CA ALA A 11 1.15 11.31 -23.70
C ALA A 11 2.54 11.43 -23.05
N PRO A 12 2.85 12.55 -22.36
CA PRO A 12 4.09 12.64 -21.59
C PRO A 12 4.22 11.38 -20.75
N CYS A 13 5.39 10.73 -20.75
CA CYS A 13 5.66 9.67 -19.79
C CYS A 13 5.50 10.29 -18.40
N LEU A 14 4.39 10.02 -17.72
CA LEU A 14 4.17 10.44 -16.35
C LEU A 14 5.11 9.59 -15.51
N THR A 15 6.32 10.10 -15.27
CA THR A 15 7.28 9.43 -14.40
C THR A 15 6.83 9.65 -12.96
N VAL A 16 5.92 8.79 -12.51
CA VAL A 16 5.62 8.59 -11.10
C VAL A 16 6.95 8.35 -10.39
N LEU A 17 7.20 9.09 -9.30
CA LEU A 17 8.44 8.91 -8.55
C LEU A 17 8.51 7.48 -7.99
N HIS A 18 9.69 6.88 -8.01
CA HIS A 18 9.87 5.54 -7.45
C HIS A 18 9.44 5.47 -5.98
N SER A 19 9.72 6.53 -5.22
CA SER A 19 9.32 6.64 -3.81
C SER A 19 7.80 6.62 -3.59
N GLU A 20 6.99 6.97 -4.58
CA GLU A 20 5.53 6.90 -4.46
C GLU A 20 5.03 5.45 -4.50
N TRP A 21 5.71 4.58 -5.25
CA TRP A 21 5.45 3.13 -5.22
C TRP A 21 5.84 2.51 -3.88
N ALA A 22 6.94 2.97 -3.27
CA ALA A 22 7.33 2.55 -1.92
C ALA A 22 6.31 2.97 -0.85
N LYS A 23 5.82 4.22 -0.91
CA LYS A 23 4.74 4.71 -0.03
C LYS A 23 3.47 3.88 -0.19
N LEU A 24 3.11 3.58 -1.44
CA LEU A 24 1.94 2.76 -1.75
C LEU A 24 2.07 1.34 -1.18
N ALA A 25 3.19 0.67 -1.46
CA ALA A 25 3.44 -0.69 -0.99
C ALA A 25 3.45 -0.76 0.54
N LEU A 26 4.03 0.22 1.23
CA LEU A 26 4.00 0.31 2.69
C LEU A 26 2.56 0.42 3.20
N PHE A 27 1.78 1.33 2.63
CA PHE A 27 0.38 1.56 3.02
C PHE A 27 -0.48 0.31 2.79
N ASP A 28 -0.44 -0.24 1.57
CA ASP A 28 -1.19 -1.42 1.18
C ASP A 28 -0.77 -2.65 1.98
N PHE A 29 0.51 -2.79 2.34
CA PHE A 29 0.97 -3.89 3.22
C PHE A 29 0.44 -3.76 4.65
N LEU A 30 0.49 -2.58 5.27
CA LEU A 30 -0.03 -2.43 6.65
C LEU A 30 -1.53 -2.70 6.71
N LEU A 31 -2.28 -2.24 5.71
CA LEU A 31 -3.73 -2.43 5.65
C LEU A 31 -4.16 -3.74 4.99
N GLN A 32 -3.25 -4.44 4.29
CA GLN A 32 -3.53 -5.59 3.43
C GLN A 32 -4.56 -5.27 2.33
N VAL A 33 -4.41 -4.09 1.70
CA VAL A 33 -5.14 -3.70 0.48
C VAL A 33 -4.41 -4.34 -0.70
N HIS A 34 -4.80 -5.56 -1.05
CA HIS A 34 -4.06 -6.37 -2.00
C HIS A 34 -4.46 -6.13 -3.46
N ASP A 35 -5.69 -5.69 -3.69
CA ASP A 35 -6.29 -5.65 -5.03
C ASP A 35 -5.62 -4.65 -5.97
N ARG A 36 -4.96 -3.63 -5.40
CA ARG A 36 -4.24 -2.60 -6.14
C ARG A 36 -3.00 -3.11 -6.87
N LEU A 37 -2.17 -3.90 -6.18
CA LEU A 37 -0.88 -4.40 -6.67
C LEU A 37 -0.89 -5.91 -6.97
N ASP A 38 -1.84 -6.65 -6.39
CA ASP A 38 -1.98 -8.09 -6.49
C ASP A 38 -3.48 -8.47 -6.59
N ARG A 39 -4.20 -7.86 -7.53
CA ARG A 39 -5.63 -8.10 -7.83
C ARG A 39 -6.05 -9.57 -7.88
N TYR A 40 -5.11 -10.43 -8.25
CA TYR A 40 -5.31 -11.83 -8.52
C TYR A 40 -4.95 -12.71 -7.30
N CYS A 41 -4.58 -12.09 -6.17
CA CYS A 41 -4.14 -12.74 -4.94
C CYS A 41 -2.99 -13.73 -5.17
N CYS A 42 -2.04 -13.41 -6.04
CA CYS A 42 -0.96 -14.31 -6.42
C CYS A 42 0.11 -14.45 -5.33
N GLY A 43 0.15 -13.52 -4.38
CA GLY A 43 1.17 -13.46 -3.34
C GLY A 43 0.87 -14.23 -2.06
N PHE A 44 -0.34 -14.79 -1.94
CA PHE A 44 -0.76 -15.54 -0.77
C PHE A 44 -1.73 -16.65 -1.18
N GLN A 45 -2.08 -17.53 -0.23
CA GLN A 45 -3.18 -18.46 -0.42
C GLN A 45 -4.48 -17.76 0.01
N PRO A 46 -5.30 -17.27 -0.94
CA PRO A 46 -6.53 -16.56 -0.60
C PRO A 46 -7.57 -17.48 0.03
N ASP A 47 -8.38 -16.93 0.92
CA ASP A 47 -9.59 -17.60 1.39
C ASP A 47 -10.63 -17.65 0.27
N PHE A 48 -11.54 -18.63 0.32
CA PHE A 48 -12.58 -18.79 -0.71
C PHE A 48 -13.54 -17.60 -0.83
N SER A 49 -13.60 -16.75 0.20
CA SER A 49 -14.39 -15.51 0.20
C SER A 49 -13.68 -14.34 -0.49
N GLU A 50 -12.40 -14.49 -0.87
CA GLU A 50 -11.68 -13.42 -1.56
C GLU A 50 -12.27 -13.18 -2.96
N PRO A 51 -12.50 -11.92 -3.37
CA PRO A 51 -13.05 -11.61 -4.70
C PRO A 51 -12.24 -12.24 -5.85
N CYS A 52 -10.91 -12.24 -5.75
CA CYS A 52 -10.02 -12.87 -6.73
C CYS A 52 -10.25 -14.38 -6.92
N VAL A 53 -10.77 -15.08 -5.91
CA VAL A 53 -11.12 -16.51 -5.98
C VAL A 53 -12.52 -16.67 -6.54
N GLN A 54 -13.48 -15.90 -6.02
CA GLN A 54 -14.88 -15.95 -6.47
C GLN A 54 -15.02 -15.59 -7.95
N GLU A 55 -14.20 -14.66 -8.45
CA GLU A 55 -14.17 -14.22 -9.84
C GLU A 55 -13.23 -15.05 -10.72
N LEU A 56 -12.64 -16.15 -10.20
CA LEU A 56 -11.69 -17.03 -10.90
C LEU A 56 -10.45 -16.28 -11.44
N LEU A 57 -10.13 -15.11 -10.88
CA LEU A 57 -8.96 -14.35 -11.28
C LEU A 57 -7.68 -15.09 -10.90
N HIS A 58 -7.62 -15.71 -9.72
CA HIS A 58 -6.42 -16.37 -9.21
C HIS A 58 -5.76 -17.37 -10.19
N GLU A 59 -6.53 -18.00 -11.09
CA GLU A 59 -6.01 -18.90 -12.12
C GLU A 59 -5.02 -18.23 -13.08
N LYS A 60 -5.12 -16.90 -13.23
CA LYS A 60 -4.31 -16.07 -14.14
C LYS A 60 -2.96 -15.66 -13.56
N CYS A 61 -2.66 -16.01 -12.31
CA CYS A 61 -1.39 -15.70 -11.66
C CYS A 61 -0.14 -16.23 -12.39
N ARG A 62 -0.32 -17.21 -13.29
CA ARG A 62 0.78 -17.79 -14.10
C ARG A 62 1.21 -16.93 -15.28
N ASN A 63 0.40 -15.95 -15.69
CA ASN A 63 0.66 -15.11 -16.84
C ASN A 63 0.81 -13.63 -16.43
N PRO A 64 2.04 -13.10 -16.32
CA PRO A 64 2.27 -11.71 -15.95
C PRO A 64 1.58 -10.69 -16.87
N ALA A 65 1.32 -11.03 -18.14
CA ALA A 65 0.64 -10.16 -19.09
C ALA A 65 -0.85 -9.94 -18.77
N GLU A 66 -1.44 -10.77 -17.91
CA GLU A 66 -2.82 -10.65 -17.45
C GLU A 66 -2.95 -9.89 -16.12
N LEU A 67 -1.83 -9.54 -15.50
CA LEU A 67 -1.81 -8.76 -14.28
C LEU A 67 -2.01 -7.29 -14.61
N PHE A 68 -2.96 -6.66 -13.93
CA PHE A 68 -3.28 -5.24 -14.10
C PHE A 68 -3.32 -4.54 -12.74
N LEU A 69 -2.77 -3.33 -12.70
CA LEU A 69 -2.89 -2.43 -11.57
C LEU A 69 -4.22 -1.68 -11.67
N VAL A 70 -4.87 -1.49 -10.53
CA VAL A 70 -6.16 -0.79 -10.41
C VAL A 70 -6.12 0.20 -9.25
N HIS A 71 -7.11 1.09 -9.14
CA HIS A 71 -7.24 2.03 -8.01
C HIS A 71 -6.02 2.95 -7.78
N ILE A 72 -5.23 3.20 -8.83
CA ILE A 72 -4.11 4.14 -8.83
C ILE A 72 -4.46 5.31 -9.73
N LEU A 73 -4.55 6.49 -9.13
CA LEU A 73 -4.79 7.73 -9.85
C LEU A 73 -3.60 8.67 -9.68
N VAL A 74 -3.44 9.59 -10.64
CA VAL A 74 -2.49 10.70 -10.56
C VAL A 74 -3.24 12.02 -10.73
N ARG A 75 -2.83 13.06 -9.99
CA ARG A 75 -3.43 14.39 -10.15
C ARG A 75 -2.76 15.09 -11.32
N ARG A 76 -3.56 15.72 -12.20
CA ARG A 76 -3.03 16.46 -13.35
C ARG A 76 -2.02 17.55 -12.96
N SER A 77 -2.19 18.18 -11.80
CA SER A 77 -1.29 19.23 -11.29
C SER A 77 0.02 18.71 -10.70
N LYS A 78 0.08 17.44 -10.26
CA LYS A 78 1.27 16.79 -9.69
C LYS A 78 1.32 15.33 -10.17
N PRO A 79 1.53 15.09 -11.48
CA PRO A 79 1.38 13.77 -12.09
C PRO A 79 2.43 12.74 -11.63
N SER A 80 3.48 13.21 -10.98
CA SER A 80 4.53 12.39 -10.39
C SER A 80 4.14 11.74 -9.06
N HIS A 81 3.00 12.13 -8.47
CA HIS A 81 2.48 11.62 -7.19
C HIS A 81 1.25 10.76 -7.37
N LEU A 82 1.18 9.70 -6.57
CA LEU A 82 0.05 8.77 -6.57
C LEU A 82 -1.05 9.24 -5.62
N VAL A 83 -2.29 8.92 -5.97
CA VAL A 83 -3.46 9.07 -5.10
C VAL A 83 -4.04 7.68 -4.85
N PHE A 84 -4.15 7.33 -3.56
CA PHE A 84 -4.65 6.03 -3.13
C PHE A 84 -6.17 6.13 -2.90
N ILE A 85 -6.94 5.48 -3.76
CA ILE A 85 -8.40 5.34 -3.60
C ILE A 85 -8.74 3.89 -3.21
N ASP A 86 -9.97 3.70 -2.74
CA ASP A 86 -10.53 2.39 -2.38
C ASP A 86 -9.69 1.64 -1.34
N ASN A 87 -9.34 2.34 -0.26
CA ASN A 87 -8.39 1.89 0.76
C ASN A 87 -9.00 0.95 1.82
N ALA A 88 -10.01 0.16 1.47
CA ALA A 88 -10.68 -0.72 2.40
C ALA A 88 -9.71 -1.83 2.88
N GLY A 89 -9.15 -1.65 4.07
CA GLY A 89 -8.19 -2.59 4.67
C GLY A 89 -8.83 -3.84 5.24
N ARG A 90 -7.98 -4.79 5.64
CA ARG A 90 -8.37 -6.10 6.20
C ARG A 90 -7.83 -6.25 7.62
N PRO A 91 -8.48 -5.65 8.63
CA PRO A 91 -7.96 -5.62 10.01
C PRO A 91 -7.87 -7.00 10.66
N PHE A 92 -8.65 -7.98 10.19
CA PHE A 92 -8.69 -9.34 10.74
C PHE A 92 -7.88 -10.36 9.92
N HIS A 93 -7.21 -9.93 8.85
CA HIS A 93 -6.39 -10.82 8.03
C HIS A 93 -5.20 -11.35 8.85
N PRO A 94 -5.00 -12.68 8.96
CA PRO A 94 -4.04 -13.26 9.88
C PRO A 94 -2.60 -13.01 9.43
N GLU A 95 -1.71 -12.85 10.41
CA GLU A 95 -0.29 -12.55 10.19
C GLU A 95 0.43 -13.65 9.37
N ALA A 96 0.06 -14.91 9.55
CA ALA A 96 0.62 -16.02 8.78
C ALA A 96 0.25 -16.00 7.29
N LYS A 97 -0.69 -15.14 6.87
CA LYS A 97 -1.15 -15.02 5.47
C LYS A 97 -0.88 -13.62 4.89
N LEU A 98 0.02 -12.83 5.48
CA LEU A 98 0.34 -11.51 4.94
C LEU A 98 0.84 -11.61 3.49
N ASN A 99 0.36 -10.70 2.65
CA ASN A 99 0.74 -10.66 1.25
C ASN A 99 2.07 -9.91 1.05
N PHE A 100 3.18 -10.62 1.14
CA PHE A 100 4.51 -10.03 0.90
C PHE A 100 4.79 -9.73 -0.58
N ARG A 101 3.97 -10.23 -1.52
CA ARG A 101 4.10 -9.86 -2.94
C ARG A 101 3.90 -8.37 -3.19
N LEU A 102 3.15 -7.68 -2.32
CA LEU A 102 2.96 -6.22 -2.36
C LEU A 102 4.29 -5.45 -2.24
N LEU A 103 5.33 -6.09 -1.68
CA LEU A 103 6.65 -5.49 -1.49
C LEU A 103 7.64 -5.85 -2.61
N GLN A 104 7.25 -6.69 -3.57
CA GLN A 104 8.14 -7.10 -4.66
C GLN A 104 8.44 -5.92 -5.60
N GLY A 105 9.69 -5.78 -5.99
CA GLY A 105 10.16 -4.67 -6.83
C GLY A 105 10.39 -3.36 -6.08
N ILE A 106 10.09 -3.29 -4.78
CA ILE A 106 10.44 -2.15 -3.93
C ILE A 106 11.89 -2.32 -3.46
N ASP A 107 12.71 -1.30 -3.70
CA ASP A 107 14.13 -1.27 -3.35
C ASP A 107 14.43 -0.48 -2.08
N GLY A 108 13.47 0.29 -1.57
CA GLY A 108 13.61 1.02 -0.32
C GLY A 108 12.33 1.68 0.16
N PHE A 109 12.36 2.12 1.42
CA PHE A 109 11.23 2.76 2.11
C PHE A 109 11.62 4.11 2.72
N PRO A 110 10.66 5.05 2.82
CA PRO A 110 10.89 6.38 3.38
C PRO A 110 11.33 6.34 4.85
N ARG A 111 12.41 7.08 5.18
CA ARG A 111 13.01 7.14 6.51
C ARG A 111 12.01 7.49 7.60
N THR A 112 11.14 8.48 7.38
CA THR A 112 10.16 8.89 8.38
C THR A 112 9.23 7.73 8.76
N ALA A 113 8.71 7.01 7.77
CA ALA A 113 7.81 5.88 8.03
C ALA A 113 8.51 4.76 8.80
N ILE A 114 9.73 4.40 8.39
CA ILE A 114 10.53 3.35 9.06
C ILE A 114 10.87 3.76 10.50
N THR A 115 11.21 5.02 10.73
CA THR A 115 11.51 5.54 12.07
C THR A 115 10.29 5.44 13.00
N ILE A 116 9.10 5.78 12.50
CA ILE A 116 7.86 5.64 13.26
C ILE A 116 7.60 4.18 13.64
N LEU A 117 7.73 3.25 12.69
CA LEU A 117 7.54 1.81 12.94
C LEU A 117 8.54 1.28 13.99
N GLN A 118 9.81 1.67 13.89
CA GLN A 118 10.85 1.25 14.82
C GLN A 118 10.64 1.82 16.23
N SER A 119 10.08 3.02 16.34
CA SER A 119 9.82 3.67 17.63
C SER A 119 8.67 3.05 18.43
N GLY A 120 7.80 2.27 17.79
CA GLY A 120 6.55 1.79 18.39
C GLY A 120 5.49 2.88 18.59
N CYS A 121 5.70 4.10 18.07
CA CYS A 121 4.76 5.22 18.23
C CYS A 121 3.52 5.13 17.33
N LEU A 122 3.51 4.25 16.33
CA LEU A 122 2.45 4.22 15.30
C LEU A 122 1.05 4.09 15.90
N GLN A 123 0.85 3.17 16.85
CA GLN A 123 -0.45 2.97 17.50
C GLN A 123 -0.97 4.25 18.15
N ASN A 124 -0.12 4.97 18.88
CA ASN A 124 -0.51 6.20 19.58
C ASN A 124 -0.83 7.32 18.59
N LEU A 125 -0.04 7.47 17.53
CA LEU A 125 -0.27 8.47 16.47
C LEU A 125 -1.59 8.20 15.75
N LEU A 126 -1.87 6.94 15.40
CA LEU A 126 -3.15 6.55 14.81
C LEU A 126 -4.31 6.84 15.75
N LEU A 127 -4.19 6.51 17.04
CA LEU A 127 -5.24 6.76 18.02
C LEU A 127 -5.58 8.26 18.11
N GLN A 128 -4.56 9.11 18.17
CA GLN A 128 -4.73 10.56 18.19
C GLN A 128 -5.43 11.07 16.93
N SER A 129 -5.03 10.57 15.76
CA SER A 129 -5.62 10.96 14.47
C SER A 129 -7.09 10.51 14.35
N LEU A 130 -7.39 9.25 14.68
CA LEU A 130 -8.73 8.68 14.56
C LEU A 130 -9.72 9.28 15.57
N HIS A 131 -9.23 9.72 16.74
CA HIS A 131 -10.08 10.36 17.74
C HIS A 131 -10.65 11.72 17.29
N VAL A 132 -10.09 12.33 16.24
CA VAL A 132 -10.59 13.59 15.68
C VAL A 132 -11.96 13.39 15.04
N ASP A 133 -12.20 12.26 14.39
CA ASP A 133 -13.50 11.90 13.82
C ASP A 133 -14.39 11.27 14.92
N LYS A 134 -15.32 12.07 15.46
CA LYS A 134 -16.20 11.63 16.55
C LYS A 134 -17.22 10.59 16.14
N GLU A 135 -17.68 10.63 14.89
CA GLU A 135 -18.67 9.69 14.37
C GLU A 135 -18.01 8.32 14.20
N PHE A 136 -16.84 8.29 13.54
CA PHE A 136 -16.04 7.08 13.43
C PHE A 136 -15.69 6.54 14.83
N TRP A 137 -15.09 7.36 15.69
CA TRP A 137 -14.67 6.94 17.02
C TRP A 137 -15.82 6.33 17.85
N GLY A 138 -16.98 6.97 17.84
CA GLY A 138 -18.18 6.46 18.51
C GLY A 138 -18.67 5.14 17.93
N SER A 139 -18.75 5.05 16.60
CA SER A 139 -19.21 3.84 15.89
C SER A 139 -18.32 2.62 16.15
N GLN A 140 -17.02 2.84 16.38
CA GLN A 140 -16.06 1.78 16.67
C GLN A 140 -16.00 1.40 18.15
N GLY A 141 -16.77 2.03 19.05
CA GLY A 141 -16.67 1.77 20.49
C GLY A 141 -15.42 2.37 21.15
N GLY A 142 -14.85 3.42 20.55
CA GLY A 142 -13.66 4.11 21.03
C GLY A 142 -12.41 3.25 21.04
N TYR A 143 -11.54 3.47 22.03
CA TYR A 143 -10.25 2.78 22.13
C TYR A 143 -10.41 1.25 22.17
N GLU A 144 -11.36 0.73 22.97
CA GLU A 144 -11.49 -0.72 23.16
C GLU A 144 -11.87 -1.44 21.87
N GLY A 145 -12.75 -0.87 21.04
CA GLY A 145 -13.07 -1.50 19.75
C GLY A 145 -12.00 -1.32 18.68
N LEU A 146 -11.15 -0.28 18.78
CA LEU A 146 -10.01 -0.10 17.88
C LEU A 146 -8.76 -0.89 18.29
N LYS A 147 -8.67 -1.32 19.55
CA LYS A 147 -7.48 -1.94 20.15
C LYS A 147 -6.93 -3.11 19.34
N HIS A 148 -7.82 -4.01 18.89
CA HIS A 148 -7.41 -5.16 18.07
C HIS A 148 -6.78 -4.71 16.76
N TRP A 149 -7.43 -3.79 16.04
CA TRP A 149 -6.94 -3.29 14.77
C TRP A 149 -5.59 -2.58 14.89
N LEU A 150 -5.44 -1.73 15.91
CA LEU A 150 -4.18 -1.04 16.18
C LEU A 150 -3.03 -2.01 16.45
N ASN A 151 -3.28 -3.04 17.28
CA ASN A 151 -2.29 -4.08 17.55
C ASN A 151 -1.94 -4.88 16.29
N THR A 152 -2.91 -5.15 15.41
CA THR A 152 -2.67 -5.83 14.14
C THR A 152 -1.80 -4.98 13.21
N ILE A 153 -2.07 -3.68 13.09
CA ILE A 153 -1.23 -2.78 12.28
C ILE A 153 0.20 -2.77 12.80
N ASP A 154 0.39 -2.67 14.12
CA ASP A 154 1.72 -2.60 14.72
C ASP A 154 2.52 -3.88 14.48
N ARG A 155 1.89 -5.06 14.64
CA ARG A 155 2.50 -6.36 14.29
C ARG A 155 2.90 -6.46 12.82
N ARG A 156 2.04 -5.98 11.91
CA ARG A 156 2.39 -5.89 10.48
C ARG A 156 3.55 -4.95 10.24
N GLY A 157 3.63 -3.85 10.98
CA GLY A 157 4.79 -2.97 11.00
C GLY A 157 6.08 -3.72 11.35
N GLN A 158 6.05 -4.56 12.39
CA GLN A 158 7.20 -5.39 12.76
C GLN A 158 7.56 -6.43 11.67
N ALA A 159 6.55 -7.07 11.07
CA ALA A 159 6.77 -7.99 9.95
C ALA A 159 7.42 -7.29 8.74
N LEU A 160 7.01 -6.05 8.44
CA LEU A 160 7.63 -5.23 7.39
C LEU A 160 9.09 -4.90 7.72
N LEU A 161 9.38 -4.49 8.97
CA LEU A 161 10.75 -4.20 9.41
C LEU A 161 11.66 -5.44 9.28
N GLN A 162 11.14 -6.61 9.65
CA GLN A 162 11.85 -7.88 9.49
C GLN A 162 12.12 -8.17 8.01
N TYR A 163 11.10 -8.01 7.14
CA TYR A 163 11.26 -8.21 5.70
C TYR A 163 12.31 -7.29 5.09
N ILE A 164 12.30 -6.00 5.44
CA ILE A 164 13.29 -4.99 5.01
C ILE A 164 14.70 -5.45 5.38
N LYS A 165 14.89 -5.93 6.61
CA LYS A 165 16.19 -6.42 7.09
C LYS A 165 16.65 -7.67 6.34
N GLU A 166 15.77 -8.65 6.16
CA GLU A 166 16.09 -9.92 5.48
C GLU A 166 16.45 -9.72 4.00
N HIS A 167 15.81 -8.76 3.35
CA HIS A 167 15.99 -8.48 1.92
C HIS A 167 16.98 -7.34 1.65
N ASN A 168 17.60 -6.78 2.69
CA ASN A 168 18.55 -5.64 2.59
C ASN A 168 17.97 -4.45 1.82
N LEU A 169 16.69 -4.13 2.05
CA LEU A 169 16.05 -2.99 1.40
C LEU A 169 16.59 -1.68 1.99
N THR A 170 16.69 -0.66 1.15
CA THR A 170 17.27 0.62 1.53
C THR A 170 16.30 1.48 2.34
N ILE A 171 16.83 2.33 3.20
CA ILE A 171 16.05 3.40 3.84
C ILE A 171 16.38 4.68 3.08
N THR A 172 15.42 5.21 2.34
CA THR A 172 15.59 6.39 1.50
C THR A 172 15.17 7.64 2.26
N GLU A 173 15.87 8.75 2.06
CA GLU A 173 15.42 10.04 2.56
C GLU A 173 14.04 10.37 1.97
N ASP A 174 13.21 11.02 2.79
CA ASP A 174 11.89 11.45 2.34
C ASP A 174 12.04 12.46 1.20
N SER A 175 11.32 12.26 0.10
CA SER A 175 11.28 13.26 -0.97
C SER A 175 10.69 14.56 -0.41
N LEU A 176 11.49 15.62 -0.40
CA LEU A 176 11.03 16.97 -0.09
C LEU A 176 10.02 17.39 -1.17
N ASP A 177 8.82 17.77 -0.72
CA ASP A 177 7.73 18.24 -1.58
C ASP A 177 8.01 19.58 -2.27
#